data_AF-A0A938TPA4-F1
#
_entry.id   AF-A0A938TPA4-F1
#
_cell.length_a   1.000
_cell.length_b   1.000
_cell.length_c   1.000
_cell.angle_alpha   90.00
_cell.angle_beta   90.00
_cell.angle_gamma   90.00
#
_symmetry.space_group_name_H-M   'P 1'
#
loop_
_entity.id
_entity.type
_entity.pdbx_description
1 polymer ?
#
loop_
_entity_poly.entity_id
_entity_poly.type
_entity_poly.pdbx_seq_one_letter_code
_entity_poly.pdbx_strand_id
1 'polypeptide(L)'
;MSSRRRLFFALWPDDLTRQKCMKVAQGINKQPVRLIEPVNLHVTLVFLGYVGTEQELAVRQEAAGIVFFLKFSLCFNQLSYWKKPGILCLTSTDAGAIYAHSSVN
;
A
#
# COMPACT_ATOMS: atom_id res chain seq x y z
N MET A 1 -3.89 14.92 28.30
CA MET A 1 -4.06 13.63 27.58
C MET A 1 -3.29 13.73 26.27
N SER A 2 -2.16 13.05 26.14
CA SER A 2 -1.41 13.04 24.87
C SER A 2 -2.24 12.35 23.79
N SER A 3 -2.38 12.99 22.62
CA SER A 3 -3.16 12.45 21.51
C SER A 3 -2.43 11.24 20.91
N ARG A 4 -3.17 10.15 20.67
CA ARG A 4 -2.64 8.95 19.99
C ARG A 4 -3.26 8.81 18.61
N ARG A 5 -2.43 8.47 17.62
CA ARG A 5 -2.87 8.23 16.25
C ARG A 5 -2.64 6.79 15.84
N ARG A 6 -3.55 6.22 15.06
CA ARG A 6 -3.35 4.90 14.45
C ARG A 6 -2.51 5.07 13.19
N LEU A 7 -1.27 4.57 13.19
CA LEU A 7 -0.30 4.79 12.12
C LEU A 7 0.06 3.48 11.40
N PHE A 8 0.45 3.63 10.13
CA PHE A 8 1.01 2.59 9.28
C PHE A 8 1.88 3.25 8.19
N PHE A 9 2.80 2.48 7.61
CA PHE A 9 3.52 2.88 6.40
C PHE A 9 2.92 2.20 5.18
N ALA A 10 2.91 2.90 4.05
CA ALA A 10 2.33 2.38 2.83
C ALA A 10 3.05 2.86 1.57
N LEU A 11 2.85 2.10 0.49
CA LEU A 11 3.15 2.52 -0.87
C LEU A 11 1.83 2.89 -1.56
N TRP A 12 1.83 4.02 -2.25
CA TRP A 12 0.69 4.43 -3.06
C TRP A 12 0.95 4.02 -4.52
N PRO A 13 -0.07 3.49 -5.21
CA PRO A 13 0.02 3.33 -6.65
C PRO A 13 0.11 4.72 -7.30
N ASP A 14 0.80 4.80 -8.43
CA ASP A 14 0.68 5.94 -9.33
C ASP A 14 -0.74 6.04 -9.91
N ASP A 15 -1.05 7.14 -10.59
CA ASP A 15 -2.40 7.41 -11.08
C ASP A 15 -2.85 6.39 -12.13
N LEU A 16 -1.95 5.96 -13.01
CA LEU A 16 -2.26 4.96 -14.03
C LEU A 16 -2.63 3.61 -13.39
N THR A 17 -1.85 3.17 -12.40
CA THR A 17 -2.08 1.94 -11.65
C THR A 17 -3.36 2.03 -10.84
N ARG A 18 -3.62 3.17 -10.20
CA ARG A 18 -4.86 3.45 -9.45
C ARG A 18 -6.08 3.32 -10.35
N GLN A 19 -6.06 3.92 -11.54
CA GLN A 19 -7.16 3.82 -12.51
C GLN A 19 -7.40 2.37 -12.97
N LYS A 20 -6.33 1.60 -13.22
CA LYS A 20 -6.44 0.18 -13.57
C LYS A 20 -7.09 -0.63 -12.43
N CYS A 21 -6.68 -0.40 -11.19
CA CYS A 21 -7.28 -1.05 -10.02
C CYS A 21 -8.78 -0.74 -9.90
N MET A 22 -9.17 0.52 -10.12
CA MET A 22 -10.58 0.93 -10.08
C MET A 22 -11.41 0.25 -11.16
N LYS A 23 -10.89 0.07 -12.38
CA LYS A 23 -11.58 -0.69 -13.44
C LYS A 23 -11.82 -2.14 -13.05
N VAL A 24 -10.83 -2.80 -12.44
CA VAL A 24 -10.99 -4.16 -11.91
C VAL A 24 -12.06 -4.19 -10.82
N ALA A 25 -12.01 -3.23 -9.88
CA ALA A 25 -12.96 -3.11 -8.78
C ALA A 25 -14.41 -2.94 -9.27
N GLN A 26 -14.61 -2.07 -10.26
CA GLN A 26 -15.92 -1.81 -10.89
C GLN A 26 -16.45 -3.01 -11.69
N GLY A 27 -15.57 -3.84 -12.25
CA GLY A 27 -15.94 -5.05 -12.97
C GLY A 27 -16.46 -6.18 -12.07
N ILE A 28 -16.30 -6.08 -10.75
CA ILE A 28 -16.79 -7.10 -9.81
C ILE A 28 -18.29 -6.88 -9.58
N ASN A 29 -19.10 -7.56 -10.39
CA ASN A 29 -20.56 -7.45 -10.38
C ASN A 29 -21.25 -8.30 -9.29
N LYS A 30 -20.65 -8.38 -8.09
CA LYS A 30 -21.21 -9.16 -6.97
C LYS A 30 -21.55 -8.22 -5.82
N GLN A 31 -22.83 -8.08 -5.53
CA GLN A 31 -23.26 -7.50 -4.26
C GLN A 31 -23.14 -8.55 -3.14
N PRO A 32 -22.76 -8.16 -1.90
CA PRO A 32 -22.51 -6.80 -1.42
C PRO A 32 -21.00 -6.48 -1.29
N VAL A 33 -20.35 -6.00 -2.36
CA VAL A 33 -18.97 -5.49 -2.28
C VAL A 33 -18.98 -3.97 -2.06
N ARG A 34 -18.34 -3.50 -0.98
CA ARG A 34 -18.08 -2.07 -0.76
C ARG A 34 -16.75 -1.70 -1.41
N LEU A 35 -16.79 -0.79 -2.37
CA LEU A 35 -15.58 -0.26 -3.01
C LEU A 35 -14.83 0.68 -2.06
N ILE A 36 -13.50 0.64 -2.13
CA ILE A 36 -12.62 1.59 -1.46
C ILE A 36 -12.47 2.82 -2.33
N GLU A 37 -12.50 4.01 -1.73
CA GLU A 37 -12.22 5.27 -2.42
C GLU A 37 -10.84 5.21 -3.10
N PRO A 38 -10.69 5.67 -4.35
CA PRO A 38 -9.43 5.56 -5.09
C PRO A 38 -8.23 6.11 -4.33
N VAL A 39 -8.40 7.24 -3.62
CA VAL A 39 -7.34 7.89 -2.83
C VAL A 39 -6.82 7.02 -1.68
N ASN A 40 -7.67 6.12 -1.18
CA ASN A 40 -7.35 5.21 -0.08
C ASN A 40 -6.72 3.89 -0.56
N LEU A 41 -6.56 3.66 -1.87
CA LEU A 41 -5.82 2.50 -2.37
C LEU A 41 -4.33 2.64 -2.04
N HIS A 42 -3.80 1.62 -1.38
CA HIS A 42 -2.40 1.56 -0.96
C HIS A 42 -1.99 0.11 -0.66
N VAL A 43 -0.68 -0.12 -0.61
CA VAL A 43 -0.07 -1.36 -0.09
C VAL A 43 0.47 -1.05 1.29
N THR A 44 -0.10 -1.64 2.34
CA THR A 44 0.44 -1.46 3.69
C THR A 44 1.75 -2.24 3.84
N LEU A 45 2.81 -1.57 4.28
CA LEU A 45 4.11 -2.18 4.57
C LEU A 45 4.16 -2.68 6.02
N VAL A 46 3.76 -1.83 6.98
CA VAL A 46 3.74 -2.16 8.40
C VAL A 46 2.66 -1.36 9.12
N PHE A 47 1.91 -2.02 10.00
CA PHE A 47 0.97 -1.39 10.93
C PHE A 47 1.65 -1.15 12.28
N LEU A 48 1.65 0.09 12.74
CA LEU A 48 2.24 0.48 14.03
C LEU A 48 1.21 0.52 15.16
N GLY A 49 -0.09 0.45 14.84
CA GLY A 49 -1.15 0.59 15.82
C GLY A 49 -1.26 2.01 16.35
N TYR A 50 -1.66 2.17 17.62
CA TYR A 50 -1.78 3.47 18.27
C TYR A 50 -0.44 3.96 18.79
N VAL A 51 0.02 5.08 18.24
CA VAL A 51 1.32 5.69 18.52
C VAL A 51 1.11 7.04 19.20
N GLY A 52 1.89 7.33 20.25
CA GLY A 52 1.87 8.63 20.94
C GLY A 52 2.59 9.73 20.15
N THR A 53 2.38 10.99 20.51
CA THR A 53 2.93 12.14 19.74
C THR A 53 4.46 12.11 19.59
N GLU A 54 5.20 11.78 20.66
CA GLU A 54 6.67 11.69 20.61
C GLU A 54 7.15 10.53 19.74
N GLN A 55 6.50 9.38 19.86
CA GLN A 55 6.79 8.20 19.03
C GLN A 55 6.47 8.45 17.55
N GLU A 56 5.38 9.17 17.25
CA GLU A 56 5.03 9.57 15.89
C GLU A 56 6.12 10.47 15.31
N LEU A 57 6.61 11.44 16.08
CA LEU A 57 7.68 12.33 15.63
C LEU A 57 8.97 11.55 15.35
N ALA A 58 9.39 10.68 16.28
CA ALA A 58 10.59 9.86 16.11
C ALA A 58 10.49 8.95 14.88
N VAL A 59 9.38 8.23 14.70
CA VAL A 59 9.15 7.35 13.54
C VAL A 59 9.19 8.13 12.22
N ARG A 60 8.64 9.34 12.17
CA ARG A 60 8.70 10.20 10.98
C ARG A 60 10.13 10.68 10.69
N GLN A 61 10.89 11.04 11.71
CA GLN A 61 12.29 11.47 11.56
C GLN A 61 13.16 10.33 11.03
N GLU A 62 13.04 9.14 11.61
CA GLU A 62 13.76 7.94 11.14
C GLU A 62 13.40 7.61 9.69
N ALA A 63 12.11 7.63 9.34
CA ALA A 63 11.67 7.37 7.97
C ALA A 63 12.19 8.44 6.98
N ALA A 64 12.27 9.70 7.39
CA ALA A 64 12.82 10.79 6.57
C ALA A 64 14.34 10.68 6.38
N GLY A 65 15.05 10.01 7.30
CA GLY A 65 16.48 9.73 7.19
C GLY A 65 16.83 8.63 6.19
N ILE A 66 15.85 7.89 5.67
CA ILE A 66 16.06 6.84 4.66
C ILE A 66 16.35 7.49 3.30
N VAL A 67 17.64 7.65 3.01
CA VAL A 67 18.13 8.24 1.75
C VAL A 67 18.41 7.22 0.64
N PHE A 68 18.54 5.94 1.00
CA PHE A 68 18.86 4.87 0.06
C PHE A 68 17.84 3.74 0.15
N PHE A 69 17.19 3.44 -0.97
CA PHE A 69 16.38 2.25 -1.14
C PHE A 69 16.46 1.78 -2.59
N LEU A 70 16.48 0.46 -2.79
CA LEU A 70 16.39 -0.11 -4.13
C LEU A 70 14.97 0.05 -4.64
N LYS A 71 14.85 0.57 -5.87
CA LYS A 71 13.57 0.56 -6.58
C LYS A 71 13.26 -0.89 -6.97
N PHE A 72 12.01 -1.28 -6.80
CA PHE A 72 11.49 -2.58 -7.22
C PHE A 72 10.12 -2.38 -7.86
N SER A 73 9.71 -3.36 -8.66
CA SER A 73 8.38 -3.37 -9.28
C SER A 73 7.50 -4.40 -8.60
N LEU A 74 6.24 -4.03 -8.33
CA LEU A 74 5.20 -4.93 -7.85
C LEU A 74 4.18 -5.14 -8.97
N CYS A 75 3.99 -6.39 -9.38
CA CYS A 75 2.95 -6.77 -10.33
C CYS A 75 1.76 -7.40 -9.61
N PHE A 76 0.64 -6.70 -9.55
CA PHE A 76 -0.59 -7.22 -8.97
C PHE A 76 -1.40 -7.99 -10.01
N ASN A 77 -1.13 -9.29 -10.13
CA ASN A 77 -1.68 -10.18 -11.15
C ASN A 77 -2.77 -11.13 -10.63
N GLN A 78 -3.14 -11.04 -9.35
CA GLN A 78 -4.15 -11.88 -8.74
C GLN A 78 -5.17 -11.07 -7.95
N LEU A 79 -6.37 -11.64 -7.86
CA LEU A 79 -7.45 -11.15 -7.00
C LEU A 79 -7.73 -12.21 -5.93
N SER A 80 -7.53 -11.84 -4.68
CA SER A 80 -7.63 -12.74 -3.53
C SER A 80 -8.75 -12.30 -2.59
N TYR A 81 -9.52 -13.26 -2.08
CA TYR A 81 -10.51 -13.03 -1.03
C TYR A 81 -9.99 -13.47 0.33
N TRP A 82 -9.75 -12.50 1.21
CA TRP A 82 -9.38 -12.74 2.59
C TRP A 82 -10.64 -12.92 3.43
N LYS A 83 -11.01 -14.18 3.67
CA LYS A 83 -12.27 -14.55 4.32
C LYS A 83 -12.45 -13.93 5.71
N LYS A 84 -11.41 -13.96 6.57
CA LYS A 84 -11.50 -13.47 7.95
C LYS A 84 -11.85 -11.97 8.04
N PRO A 85 -11.17 -11.06 7.31
CA PRO A 85 -11.56 -9.65 7.29
C PRO A 85 -12.67 -9.32 6.27
N GLY A 86 -13.06 -10.27 5.40
CA GLY A 86 -14.07 -10.05 4.37
C GLY A 86 -13.61 -9.11 3.25
N ILE A 87 -12.32 -9.13 2.91
CA ILE A 87 -11.71 -8.20 1.95
C ILE A 87 -11.41 -8.92 0.64
N LEU A 88 -11.71 -8.27 -0.48
CA LEU A 88 -11.21 -8.64 -1.79
C LEU A 88 -10.07 -7.70 -2.14
N CYS A 89 -8.87 -8.23 -2.38
CA CYS A 89 -7.67 -7.43 -2.61
C CYS A 89 -6.87 -7.96 -3.79
N LEU A 90 -6.09 -7.07 -4.40
CA LEU A 90 -5.11 -7.46 -5.40
C LEU A 90 -3.85 -7.99 -4.69
N THR A 91 -3.33 -9.12 -5.18
CA THR A 91 -2.11 -9.75 -4.68
C THR A 91 -1.12 -9.99 -5.82
N SER A 92 0.14 -10.23 -5.46
CA SER A 92 1.21 -10.57 -6.40
C SER A 92 1.69 -11.98 -6.14
N THR A 93 1.98 -12.73 -7.20
CA THR A 93 2.72 -14.00 -7.12
C THR A 93 4.22 -13.81 -7.24
N ASP A 94 4.66 -12.63 -7.66
CA ASP A 94 6.06 -12.37 -7.95
C ASP A 94 6.77 -12.00 -6.65
N ALA A 95 7.89 -12.67 -6.37
CA ALA A 95 8.86 -12.14 -5.42
C ALA A 95 9.49 -10.91 -6.09
N GLY A 96 8.98 -9.72 -5.77
CA GLY A 96 9.21 -8.46 -6.48
C GLY A 96 10.55 -8.37 -7.21
N ALA A 97 10.51 -8.23 -8.54
CA ALA A 97 11.72 -8.12 -9.34
C ALA A 97 12.45 -6.82 -8.98
N ILE A 98 13.70 -6.97 -8.53
CA ILE A 98 14.62 -5.85 -8.32
C ILE A 98 15.26 -5.54 -9.66
N TYR A 99 14.91 -4.41 -10.24
CA TYR A 99 15.62 -3.88 -11.39
C TYR A 99 16.64 -2.84 -10.89
N ALA A 100 17.93 -3.16 -11.00
CA ALA A 100 18.95 -2.12 -10.90
C ALA A 100 18.79 -1.24 -12.14
N HIS A 101 18.20 -0.05 -11.99
CA HIS A 101 18.30 0.97 -13.02
C HIS A 101 19.77 1.36 -13.14
N SER A 102 20.51 0.72 -14.06
CA SER A 102 21.71 1.31 -14.63
C SER A 102 21.24 2.53 -15.40
N SER A 103 21.42 3.71 -14.81
CA SER A 103 21.30 4.97 -15.51
C SER A 103 22.22 4.91 -16.72
N VAL A 104 21.65 4.79 -17.92
CA VAL A 104 22.36 5.09 -19.16
C VAL A 104 22.02 6.54 -19.47
N ASN A 105 23.08 7.37 -19.36
CA ASN A 105 23.28 8.75 -19.80
C ASN A 105 22.07 9.59 -20.22
#